data_AF-A0AAD7PB22-F1
#
_entry.id   AF-A0AAD7PB22-F1
#
_cell.length_a   1.000
_cell.length_b   1.000
_cell.length_c   1.000
_cell.angle_alpha   90.00
_cell.angle_beta   90.00
_cell.angle_gamma   90.00
#
_symmetry.space_group_name_H-M   'P 1'
#
loop_
_entity.id
_entity.type
_entity.pdbx_description
1 polymer ?
#
loop_
_entity_poly.entity_id
_entity_poly.type
_entity_poly.pdbx_seq_one_letter_code
_entity_poly.pdbx_strand_id
1 'polypeptide(L)'
;MSLFLQLQPFYYPVTPKFGRGFSKPLRCFVFSNAIHSFSNSKWWCPSYKASIKPFCKKDEDTHEEGVFQGFSALGEDCPWESGNVWSTLALYMFTLHIPLSFGGLSVVALIKHELVLDPQTEALSLLIVQILELYGVLFLLKFTANPHYNFIKFFKANKSSKDRNWFLASALGFGFLVLLVFFTSLIADAIFGPKPVNNPILKEILLSSDVSRVACALAYCIVTPLLEEIVYRGFLLTSLSSTKKWQHAVLISSIIFSAAHFSGENFLQLFVIGYVLGCSYCWTGNLSSSIFLHSLYNAMAIIITYLY
;
A
#
# COMPACT_ATOMS: atom_id res chain seq x y z
N MET A 1 -13.23 -6.80 -5.14
CA MET A 1 -12.60 -7.54 -4.05
C MET A 1 -12.36 -6.65 -2.83
N SER A 2 -11.53 -5.59 -2.86
CA SER A 2 -11.28 -4.68 -1.71
C SER A 2 -12.54 -4.15 -0.97
N LEU A 3 -13.34 -3.25 -1.53
CA LEU A 3 -14.59 -2.80 -0.85
C LEU A 3 -15.73 -3.83 -0.87
N PHE A 4 -15.84 -4.63 -1.93
CA PHE A 4 -16.97 -5.56 -2.09
C PHE A 4 -16.88 -6.84 -1.25
N LEU A 5 -15.67 -7.27 -0.83
CA LEU A 5 -15.53 -8.33 0.18
C LEU A 5 -15.80 -7.81 1.60
N GLN A 6 -15.70 -6.50 1.81
CA GLN A 6 -15.90 -5.87 3.12
C GLN A 6 -17.39 -5.64 3.45
N LEU A 7 -18.30 -5.88 2.50
CA LEU A 7 -19.75 -5.74 2.63
C LEU A 7 -20.48 -7.04 3.01
N GLN A 8 -19.78 -8.05 3.53
CA GLN A 8 -20.46 -9.19 4.15
C GLN A 8 -21.10 -8.72 5.47
N PRO A 9 -22.43 -8.80 5.63
CA PRO A 9 -23.07 -8.44 6.90
C PRO A 9 -22.53 -9.38 8.00
N PHE A 10 -22.03 -8.80 9.09
CA PHE A 10 -21.78 -9.52 10.33
C PHE A 10 -23.12 -10.10 10.82
N TYR A 11 -23.39 -11.36 10.52
CA TYR A 11 -24.36 -12.15 11.26
C TYR A 11 -23.82 -12.31 12.68
N TYR A 12 -24.37 -11.55 13.64
CA TYR A 12 -24.08 -11.71 15.06
C TYR A 12 -24.84 -12.93 15.60
N PRO A 13 -24.19 -14.05 15.97
CA PRO A 13 -24.79 -14.96 16.93
C PRO A 13 -24.75 -14.33 18.33
N VAL A 14 -25.89 -14.48 19.01
CA VAL A 14 -26.22 -14.00 20.35
C VAL A 14 -25.13 -14.35 21.38
N THR A 15 -24.82 -13.39 22.26
CA THR A 15 -23.85 -13.49 23.35
C THR A 15 -24.19 -14.55 24.41
N PRO A 16 -23.19 -15.15 25.06
CA PRO A 16 -23.31 -15.59 26.43
C PRO A 16 -22.52 -14.68 27.38
N LYS A 17 -23.16 -14.36 28.50
CA LYS A 17 -22.70 -13.52 29.61
C LYS A 17 -21.42 -14.07 30.25
N PHE A 18 -20.43 -13.21 30.50
CA PHE A 18 -19.31 -13.50 31.41
C PHE A 18 -19.36 -12.59 32.64
N GLY A 19 -19.31 -13.20 33.82
CA GLY A 19 -19.40 -12.55 35.12
C GLY A 19 -18.04 -12.16 35.71
N ARG A 20 -18.01 -10.91 36.19
CA ARG A 20 -17.26 -10.24 37.28
C ARG A 20 -16.03 -10.89 37.97
N GLY A 21 -15.10 -9.98 38.28
CA GLY A 21 -14.28 -9.90 39.52
C GLY A 21 -12.79 -10.12 39.26
N PHE A 22 -11.79 -9.32 39.70
CA PHE A 22 -11.60 -8.45 40.88
C PHE A 22 -10.48 -7.41 40.53
N SER A 23 -10.67 -6.10 40.71
CA SER A 23 -10.16 -5.23 41.81
C SER A 23 -8.66 -5.23 42.19
N LYS A 24 -7.97 -4.14 41.78
CA LYS A 24 -7.15 -3.18 42.59
C LYS A 24 -5.62 -3.44 42.86
N PRO A 25 -4.81 -2.38 43.16
CA PRO A 25 -3.65 -1.94 42.34
C PRO A 25 -2.32 -1.74 43.14
N LEU A 26 -1.37 -0.92 42.60
CA LEU A 26 -0.09 -0.34 43.14
C LEU A 26 1.16 -0.95 42.47
N ARG A 27 2.27 -0.25 42.13
CA ARG A 27 2.91 0.97 42.68
C ARG A 27 3.99 1.50 41.71
N CYS A 28 4.21 2.81 41.69
CA CYS A 28 5.40 3.46 41.12
C CYS A 28 6.68 3.09 41.86
N PHE A 29 7.80 3.04 41.15
CA PHE A 29 9.14 3.26 41.73
C PHE A 29 9.93 4.23 40.85
N VAL A 30 10.25 5.38 41.45
CA VAL A 30 11.31 6.30 41.05
C VAL A 30 12.53 5.94 41.90
N PHE A 31 13.72 5.92 41.31
CA PHE A 31 14.95 6.17 42.05
C PHE A 31 15.86 7.09 41.23
N SER A 32 16.07 8.28 41.81
CA SER A 32 17.23 9.15 41.59
C SER A 32 18.33 8.70 42.54
N ASN A 33 19.60 8.77 42.13
CA ASN A 33 20.60 9.56 42.85
C ASN A 33 21.90 9.68 42.07
N ALA A 34 22.41 10.91 42.10
CA ALA A 34 23.73 11.35 41.71
C ALA A 34 24.79 10.94 42.76
N ILE A 35 26.08 11.15 42.45
CA ILE A 35 27.03 11.98 43.25
C ILE A 35 28.42 11.98 42.56
N HIS A 36 28.86 13.21 42.22
CA HIS A 36 30.20 13.85 42.32
C HIS A 36 31.48 13.20 41.73
N SER A 37 32.55 13.92 41.36
CA SER A 37 32.86 15.34 41.05
C SER A 37 34.40 15.48 40.90
N PHE A 38 34.85 16.61 40.30
CA PHE A 38 36.20 17.22 40.29
C PHE A 38 37.26 16.61 39.34
N SER A 39 38.10 17.37 38.60
CA SER A 39 38.22 18.81 38.34
C SER A 39 39.30 19.09 37.28
N ASN A 40 39.04 20.11 36.44
CA ASN A 40 39.91 21.08 35.75
C ASN A 40 41.39 20.77 35.45
N SER A 41 41.78 21.06 34.20
CA SER A 41 42.61 22.26 33.93
C SER A 41 42.62 22.64 32.44
N LYS A 42 42.35 23.93 32.17
CA LYS A 42 42.57 24.64 30.91
C LYS A 42 44.06 24.78 30.61
N TRP A 43 44.46 24.60 29.35
CA TRP A 43 45.59 25.34 28.75
C TRP A 43 45.26 25.67 27.28
N TRP A 44 45.54 26.92 26.92
CA TRP A 44 45.39 27.53 25.60
C TRP A 44 46.81 27.88 25.12
N CYS A 45 47.14 27.60 23.85
CA CYS A 45 48.11 28.35 23.03
C CYS A 45 48.23 27.73 21.61
N PRO A 46 48.72 28.48 20.59
CA PRO A 46 48.14 28.50 19.25
C PRO A 46 49.03 27.98 18.10
N SER A 47 48.36 27.72 16.97
CA SER A 47 48.80 27.77 15.55
C SER A 47 50.17 27.22 15.15
N TYR A 48 50.19 26.17 14.32
CA TYR A 48 51.05 26.11 13.12
C TYR A 48 50.42 25.21 12.04
N LYS A 49 50.34 25.71 10.81
CA LYS A 49 49.89 25.01 9.59
C LYS A 49 50.87 23.90 9.24
N ALA A 50 50.36 22.71 8.93
CA ALA A 50 51.05 21.76 8.04
C ALA A 50 50.02 21.14 7.09
N SER A 51 50.06 21.62 5.85
CA SER A 51 49.35 21.07 4.70
C SER A 51 50.06 19.79 4.27
N ILE A 52 49.40 18.65 4.36
CA ILE A 52 49.81 17.42 3.68
C ILE A 52 48.66 16.99 2.79
N LYS A 53 48.76 17.32 1.49
CA LYS A 53 48.03 16.64 0.42
C LYS A 53 48.79 15.34 0.11
N PRO A 54 48.15 14.16 0.10
CA PRO A 54 48.61 13.07 -0.71
C PRO A 54 47.95 13.19 -2.10
N PHE A 55 48.81 13.34 -3.09
CA PHE A 55 48.53 13.27 -4.52
C PHE A 55 48.13 11.85 -4.91
N CYS A 56 47.15 11.75 -5.81
CA CYS A 56 46.54 10.51 -6.31
C CYS A 56 47.56 9.51 -6.87
N LYS A 57 47.32 8.23 -6.61
CA LYS A 57 47.62 7.18 -7.58
C LYS A 57 46.30 6.78 -8.23
N LYS A 58 46.19 7.09 -9.51
CA LYS A 58 45.11 6.67 -10.39
C LYS A 58 45.45 5.23 -10.78
N ASP A 59 44.78 4.26 -10.17
CA ASP A 59 44.77 2.91 -10.75
C ASP A 59 43.72 2.96 -11.86
N GLU A 60 44.21 3.13 -13.09
CA GLU A 60 43.46 2.86 -14.32
C GLU A 60 43.29 1.35 -14.43
N ASP A 61 42.36 0.80 -13.65
CA ASP A 61 41.69 -0.43 -14.01
C ASP A 61 40.51 -0.06 -14.89
N THR A 62 40.74 -0.08 -16.20
CA THR A 62 39.70 -0.24 -17.21
C THR A 62 39.01 -1.58 -16.99
N HIS A 63 38.16 -1.65 -15.98
CA HIS A 63 36.99 -2.49 -16.02
C HIS A 63 35.91 -1.67 -16.71
N GLU A 64 35.61 -2.04 -17.96
CA GLU A 64 34.30 -1.83 -18.53
C GLU A 64 33.28 -2.47 -17.59
N GLU A 65 32.88 -1.74 -16.55
CA GLU A 65 31.67 -2.04 -15.81
C GLU A 65 30.51 -1.72 -16.74
N GLY A 66 30.14 -2.70 -17.57
CA GLY A 66 28.77 -2.82 -18.03
C GLY A 66 27.91 -2.82 -16.77
N VAL A 67 27.38 -1.64 -16.42
CA VAL A 67 26.52 -1.40 -15.26
C VAL A 67 25.41 -2.44 -15.33
N PHE A 68 25.56 -3.52 -14.57
CA PHE A 68 24.50 -4.51 -14.41
C PHE A 68 23.43 -3.79 -13.60
N GLN A 69 22.55 -3.09 -14.31
CA GLN A 69 21.47 -2.33 -13.72
C GLN A 69 20.65 -3.34 -12.91
N GLY A 70 20.74 -3.27 -11.58
CA GLY A 70 20.09 -4.24 -10.70
C GLY A 70 18.60 -4.37 -10.99
N PHE A 71 17.98 -5.46 -10.52
CA PHE A 71 16.55 -5.71 -10.77
C PHE A 71 15.69 -4.50 -10.42
N SER A 72 15.97 -3.83 -9.29
CA SER A 72 15.21 -2.65 -8.87
C SER A 72 15.72 -1.37 -9.53
N ALA A 73 14.79 -0.61 -10.13
CA ALA A 73 14.98 0.74 -10.67
C ALA A 73 14.51 1.85 -9.70
N LEU A 74 14.11 1.49 -8.46
CA LEU A 74 13.72 2.46 -7.44
C LEU A 74 14.97 3.22 -6.97
N GLY A 75 14.85 4.55 -6.92
CA GLY A 75 15.90 5.42 -6.41
C GLY A 75 15.93 5.44 -4.89
N GLU A 76 17.06 5.88 -4.33
CA GLU A 76 17.25 6.02 -2.89
C GLU A 76 16.55 7.27 -2.32
N ASP A 77 16.17 8.22 -3.18
CA ASP A 77 15.54 9.50 -2.83
C ASP A 77 14.06 9.31 -2.38
N CYS A 78 13.85 8.92 -1.13
CA CYS A 78 12.52 8.86 -0.51
C CYS A 78 12.24 10.10 0.36
N PRO A 79 11.08 10.77 0.20
CA PRO A 79 10.76 11.97 1.00
C PRO A 79 10.26 11.69 2.42
N TRP A 80 10.06 10.42 2.80
CA TRP A 80 9.58 10.05 4.13
C TRP A 80 10.67 9.32 4.92
N GLU A 81 10.96 9.83 6.12
CA GLU A 81 11.84 9.17 7.09
C GLU A 81 11.14 7.97 7.74
N SER A 82 11.90 6.93 8.11
CA SER A 82 11.35 5.66 8.60
C SER A 82 10.36 5.80 9.77
N GLY A 83 10.52 6.77 10.66
CA GLY A 83 9.57 7.01 11.77
C GLY A 83 8.24 7.61 11.31
N ASN A 84 8.30 8.48 10.30
CA ASN A 84 7.12 9.10 9.71
C ASN A 84 6.34 8.11 8.83
N VAL A 85 7.01 7.13 8.20
CA VAL A 85 6.36 6.13 7.33
C VAL A 85 5.28 5.35 8.07
N TRP A 86 5.60 4.78 9.22
CA TRP A 86 4.65 3.98 9.99
C TRP A 86 3.53 4.83 10.59
N SER A 87 3.87 6.04 11.04
CA SER A 87 2.89 6.99 11.59
C SER A 87 1.91 7.47 10.50
N THR A 88 2.40 7.79 9.31
CA THR A 88 1.58 8.15 8.15
C THR A 88 0.71 6.98 7.69
N LEU A 89 1.27 5.77 7.63
CA LEU A 89 0.49 4.57 7.31
C LEU A 89 -0.62 4.34 8.34
N ALA A 90 -0.33 4.48 9.63
CA ALA A 90 -1.33 4.36 10.68
C ALA A 90 -2.42 5.44 10.56
N LEU A 91 -2.04 6.70 10.31
CA LEU A 91 -3.00 7.77 10.05
C LEU A 91 -3.89 7.46 8.85
N TYR A 92 -3.31 7.00 7.74
CA TYR A 92 -4.09 6.54 6.59
C TYR A 92 -5.08 5.44 6.97
N MET A 93 -4.60 4.37 7.61
CA MET A 93 -5.43 3.20 7.94
C MET A 93 -6.59 3.55 8.87
N PHE A 94 -6.30 4.26 9.96
CA PHE A 94 -7.28 4.48 11.02
C PHE A 94 -8.14 5.73 10.83
N THR A 95 -7.70 6.71 10.03
CA THR A 95 -8.47 7.95 9.84
C THR A 95 -9.13 8.04 8.46
N LEU A 96 -8.58 7.37 7.45
CA LEU A 96 -9.14 7.38 6.09
C LEU A 96 -9.68 6.01 5.71
N HIS A 97 -8.82 5.00 5.57
CA HIS A 97 -9.17 3.74 4.93
C HIS A 97 -10.27 2.97 5.67
N ILE A 98 -10.08 2.66 6.96
CA ILE A 98 -11.06 1.89 7.73
C ILE A 98 -12.39 2.66 7.88
N PRO A 99 -12.40 3.95 8.28
CA PRO A 99 -13.66 4.68 8.42
C PRO A 99 -14.42 4.83 7.09
N LEU A 100 -13.73 5.10 5.98
CA LEU A 100 -14.39 5.28 4.68
C LEU A 100 -14.85 3.95 4.08
N SER A 101 -14.03 2.91 4.16
CA SER A 101 -14.35 1.59 3.60
C SER A 101 -15.51 0.91 4.31
N PHE A 102 -15.55 0.92 5.65
CA PHE A 102 -16.61 0.25 6.42
C PHE A 102 -17.74 1.19 6.85
N GLY A 103 -17.44 2.47 7.06
CA GLY A 103 -18.41 3.46 7.52
C GLY A 103 -19.09 4.25 6.40
N GLY A 104 -18.44 4.40 5.23
CA GLY A 104 -18.91 5.28 4.16
C GLY A 104 -20.33 4.98 3.69
N LEU A 105 -20.61 3.71 3.33
CA LEU A 105 -21.96 3.30 2.93
C LEU A 105 -22.98 3.36 4.07
N SER A 106 -22.55 3.07 5.30
CA SER A 106 -23.41 3.17 6.48
C SER A 106 -23.88 4.62 6.72
N VAL A 107 -23.02 5.61 6.48
CA VAL A 107 -23.39 7.03 6.56
C VAL A 107 -24.40 7.40 5.47
N VAL A 108 -24.22 6.91 4.24
CA VAL A 108 -25.19 7.16 3.16
C VAL A 108 -26.55 6.54 3.47
N ALA A 109 -26.57 5.30 3.95
CA ALA A 109 -27.77 4.61 4.41
C ALA A 109 -28.51 5.42 5.49
N LEU A 110 -27.78 5.96 6.46
CA LEU A 110 -28.34 6.82 7.50
C LEU A 110 -28.94 8.12 6.94
N ILE A 111 -28.24 8.78 6.01
CA ILE A 111 -28.71 10.02 5.36
C ILE A 111 -29.98 9.77 4.53
N LYS A 112 -30.06 8.63 3.83
CA LYS A 112 -31.24 8.25 3.03
C LYS A 112 -32.37 7.64 3.85
N HIS A 113 -32.19 7.39 5.14
CA HIS A 113 -33.14 6.67 5.99
C HIS A 113 -33.50 5.26 5.46
N GLU A 114 -32.57 4.60 4.76
CA GLU A 114 -32.73 3.28 4.17
C GLU A 114 -31.76 2.29 4.84
N LEU A 115 -32.22 1.07 5.18
CA LEU A 115 -31.34 0.04 5.76
C LEU A 115 -30.50 -0.69 4.69
N VAL A 116 -31.02 -0.77 3.47
CA VAL A 116 -30.39 -1.38 2.31
C VAL A 116 -30.47 -0.38 1.19
N LEU A 117 -29.31 0.03 0.68
CA LEU A 117 -29.22 0.96 -0.43
C LEU A 117 -29.58 0.24 -1.73
N ASP A 118 -30.24 0.93 -2.65
CA ASP A 118 -30.40 0.41 -4.00
C ASP A 118 -29.03 0.30 -4.69
N PRO A 119 -28.83 -0.67 -5.61
CA PRO A 119 -27.52 -0.94 -6.18
C PRO A 119 -26.90 0.25 -6.93
N GLN A 120 -27.72 1.16 -7.46
CA GLN A 120 -27.23 2.36 -8.13
C GLN A 120 -26.70 3.38 -7.12
N THR A 121 -27.43 3.64 -6.04
CA THR A 121 -26.95 4.47 -4.94
C THR A 121 -25.68 3.88 -4.33
N GLU A 122 -25.62 2.55 -4.14
CA GLU A 122 -24.43 1.89 -3.62
C GLU A 122 -23.22 2.11 -4.52
N ALA A 123 -23.35 1.87 -5.83
CA ALA A 123 -22.26 2.07 -6.79
C ALA A 123 -21.75 3.51 -6.84
N LEU A 124 -22.66 4.49 -6.86
CA LEU A 124 -22.30 5.92 -6.85
C LEU A 124 -21.64 6.33 -5.53
N SER A 125 -22.15 5.82 -4.42
CA SER A 125 -21.59 6.08 -3.10
C SER A 125 -20.19 5.52 -2.95
N LEU A 126 -19.97 4.29 -3.41
CA LEU A 126 -18.64 3.67 -3.46
C LEU A 126 -17.67 4.51 -4.30
N LEU A 127 -18.09 4.97 -5.49
CA LEU A 127 -17.25 5.83 -6.32
C LEU A 127 -16.88 7.14 -5.59
N ILE A 128 -17.86 7.80 -4.96
CA ILE A 128 -17.64 9.05 -4.21
C ILE A 128 -16.69 8.81 -3.03
N VAL A 129 -16.93 7.76 -2.24
CA VAL A 129 -16.09 7.40 -1.08
C VAL A 129 -14.65 7.15 -1.52
N GLN A 130 -14.43 6.41 -2.61
CA GLN A 130 -13.08 6.16 -3.14
C GLN A 130 -12.39 7.42 -3.66
N ILE A 131 -13.14 8.33 -4.28
CA ILE A 131 -12.59 9.64 -4.70
C ILE A 131 -12.20 10.47 -3.47
N LEU A 132 -13.04 10.51 -2.44
CA LEU A 132 -12.75 11.21 -1.19
C LEU A 132 -11.52 10.62 -0.49
N GLU A 133 -11.41 9.30 -0.42
CA GLU A 133 -10.25 8.63 0.15
C GLU A 133 -8.98 8.94 -0.65
N LEU A 134 -9.04 8.92 -1.99
CA LEU A 134 -7.92 9.30 -2.85
C LEU A 134 -7.45 10.73 -2.58
N TYR A 135 -8.37 11.70 -2.48
CA TYR A 135 -8.01 13.08 -2.12
C TYR A 135 -7.43 13.19 -0.72
N GLY A 136 -8.00 12.47 0.26
CA GLY A 136 -7.49 12.41 1.62
C GLY A 136 -6.07 11.85 1.69
N VAL A 137 -5.78 10.78 0.95
CA VAL A 137 -4.45 10.18 0.81
C VAL A 137 -3.47 11.17 0.20
N LEU A 138 -3.82 11.79 -0.92
CA LEU A 138 -2.95 12.77 -1.58
C LEU A 138 -2.61 13.94 -0.66
N PHE A 139 -3.60 14.42 0.09
CA PHE A 139 -3.42 15.46 1.10
C PHE A 139 -2.49 15.00 2.23
N LEU A 140 -2.76 13.82 2.81
CA LEU A 140 -1.97 13.25 3.89
C LEU A 140 -0.51 13.01 3.48
N LEU A 141 -0.29 12.41 2.30
CA LEU A 141 1.05 12.16 1.78
C LEU A 141 1.80 13.45 1.51
N LYS A 142 1.14 14.47 0.95
CA LYS A 142 1.74 15.79 0.75
C LYS A 142 2.09 16.47 2.07
N PHE A 143 1.23 16.37 3.08
CA PHE A 143 1.44 16.98 4.39
C PHE A 143 2.57 16.32 5.18
N THR A 144 2.76 15.00 5.01
CA THR A 144 3.77 14.22 5.75
C THR A 144 5.10 14.08 5.00
N ALA A 145 5.14 14.42 3.71
CA ALA A 145 6.36 14.45 2.93
C ALA A 145 7.28 15.60 3.40
N ASN A 146 8.60 15.42 3.24
CA ASN A 146 9.57 16.48 3.52
C ASN A 146 9.20 17.77 2.74
N PRO A 147 9.07 18.94 3.40
CA PRO A 147 8.67 20.20 2.77
C PRO A 147 9.54 20.63 1.58
N HIS A 148 10.82 20.22 1.57
CA HIS A 148 11.76 20.54 0.49
C HIS A 148 11.65 19.58 -0.71
N TYR A 149 10.88 18.50 -0.59
CA TYR A 149 10.66 17.56 -1.68
C TYR A 149 9.56 18.05 -2.62
N ASN A 150 9.85 18.07 -3.92
CA ASN A 150 8.85 18.37 -4.92
C ASN A 150 7.93 17.15 -5.12
N PHE A 151 6.74 17.18 -4.52
CA PHE A 151 5.74 16.11 -4.59
C PHE A 151 5.37 15.69 -6.03
N ILE A 152 5.53 16.55 -7.03
CA ILE A 152 5.28 16.16 -8.44
C ILE A 152 6.30 15.12 -8.93
N LYS A 153 7.51 15.10 -8.38
CA LYS A 153 8.53 14.08 -8.70
C LYS A 153 8.09 12.67 -8.29
N PHE A 154 7.23 12.54 -7.28
CA PHE A 154 6.66 11.26 -6.85
C PHE A 154 5.92 10.54 -7.98
N PHE A 155 5.21 11.30 -8.82
CA PHE A 155 4.47 10.76 -9.97
C PHE A 155 5.31 10.67 -11.24
N LYS A 156 6.55 11.15 -11.21
CA LYS A 156 7.41 11.18 -12.39
C LYS A 156 8.22 9.89 -12.46
N ALA A 157 8.14 9.22 -13.61
CA ALA A 157 8.92 8.01 -13.86
C ALA A 157 10.44 8.31 -13.76
N ASN A 158 11.18 7.42 -13.08
CA ASN A 158 12.61 7.61 -12.82
C ASN A 158 13.43 7.63 -14.13
N LYS A 159 14.62 8.22 -14.16
CA LYS A 159 15.46 8.27 -15.38
C LYS A 159 15.78 6.85 -15.90
N SER A 160 16.01 5.90 -14.99
CA SER A 160 16.19 4.47 -15.30
C SER A 160 14.94 3.79 -15.87
N SER A 161 13.74 4.35 -15.67
CA SER A 161 12.50 3.80 -16.23
C SER A 161 12.37 4.10 -17.72
N LYS A 162 13.11 5.08 -18.26
CA LYS A 162 12.99 5.47 -19.68
C LYS A 162 13.56 4.42 -20.62
N ASP A 163 14.53 3.64 -20.14
CA ASP A 163 15.16 2.57 -20.92
C ASP A 163 14.40 1.24 -20.81
N ARG A 164 13.54 1.09 -19.78
CA ARG A 164 12.75 -0.11 -19.53
C ARG A 164 11.32 0.08 -20.06
N ASN A 165 10.90 -0.74 -21.03
CA ASN A 165 9.55 -0.67 -21.57
C ASN A 165 8.51 -1.14 -20.54
N TRP A 166 7.97 -0.19 -19.78
CA TRP A 166 7.00 -0.47 -18.72
C TRP A 166 5.71 -1.11 -19.23
N PHE A 167 5.31 -0.83 -20.48
CA PHE A 167 4.11 -1.42 -21.08
C PHE A 167 4.29 -2.92 -21.32
N LEU A 168 5.42 -3.30 -21.93
CA LEU A 168 5.76 -4.71 -22.14
C LEU A 168 5.92 -5.45 -20.81
N ALA A 169 6.58 -4.82 -19.83
CA ALA A 169 6.71 -5.38 -18.48
C ALA A 169 5.35 -5.59 -17.81
N SER A 170 4.40 -4.68 -18.01
CA SER A 170 3.03 -4.82 -17.49
C SER A 170 2.27 -5.94 -18.19
N ALA A 171 2.40 -6.09 -19.51
CA ALA A 171 1.75 -7.16 -20.26
C ALA A 171 2.26 -8.55 -19.85
N LEU A 172 3.58 -8.71 -19.73
CA LEU A 172 4.19 -9.95 -19.23
C LEU A 172 3.82 -10.20 -17.76
N GLY A 173 3.85 -9.14 -16.93
CA GLY A 173 3.42 -9.18 -15.54
C GLY A 173 1.97 -9.59 -15.38
N PHE A 174 1.08 -9.20 -16.30
CA PHE A 174 -0.33 -9.59 -16.30
C PHE A 174 -0.50 -11.09 -16.58
N GLY A 175 0.15 -11.61 -17.63
CA GLY A 175 0.13 -13.05 -17.90
C GLY A 175 0.66 -13.87 -16.73
N PHE A 176 1.78 -13.44 -16.14
CA PHE A 176 2.35 -14.09 -14.96
C PHE A 176 1.42 -14.01 -13.74
N LEU A 177 0.79 -12.86 -13.51
CA LEU A 177 -0.15 -12.66 -12.41
C LEU A 177 -1.36 -13.59 -12.52
N VAL A 178 -1.99 -13.65 -13.70
CA VAL A 178 -3.16 -14.51 -13.95
C VAL A 178 -2.80 -15.98 -13.72
N LEU A 179 -1.64 -16.42 -14.21
CA LEU A 179 -1.14 -17.78 -14.02
C LEU A 179 -0.89 -18.07 -12.52
N LEU A 180 -0.25 -17.15 -11.80
CA LEU A 180 0.07 -17.32 -10.39
C LEU A 180 -1.20 -17.36 -9.53
N VAL A 181 -2.18 -16.51 -9.82
CA VAL A 181 -3.50 -16.53 -9.17
C VAL A 181 -4.25 -17.82 -9.46
N PHE A 182 -4.21 -18.33 -10.70
CA PHE A 182 -4.81 -19.61 -11.04
C PHE A 182 -4.23 -20.75 -10.20
N PHE A 183 -2.90 -20.86 -10.13
CA PHE A 183 -2.24 -21.89 -9.33
C PHE A 183 -2.50 -21.75 -7.83
N THR A 184 -2.50 -20.54 -7.29
CA THR A 184 -2.76 -20.33 -5.87
C THR A 184 -4.21 -20.57 -5.50
N SER A 185 -5.15 -20.35 -6.42
CA SER A 185 -6.55 -20.76 -6.25
C SER A 185 -6.71 -22.28 -6.23
N LEU A 186 -5.99 -23.05 -7.08
CA LEU A 186 -6.01 -24.51 -6.99
C LEU A 186 -5.53 -25.03 -5.62
N ILE A 187 -4.47 -24.40 -5.09
CA ILE A 187 -3.95 -24.74 -3.76
C ILE A 187 -4.97 -24.36 -2.68
N ALA A 188 -5.58 -23.18 -2.79
CA ALA A 188 -6.59 -22.72 -1.85
C ALA A 188 -7.82 -23.64 -1.84
N ASP A 189 -8.31 -24.04 -3.00
CA ASP A 189 -9.44 -24.97 -3.15
C ASP A 189 -9.11 -26.36 -2.58
N ALA A 190 -7.87 -26.82 -2.75
CA ALA A 190 -7.41 -28.09 -2.18
C ALA A 190 -7.35 -28.06 -0.64
N ILE A 191 -7.07 -26.90 -0.03
CA ILE A 191 -6.92 -26.77 1.43
C ILE A 191 -8.24 -26.41 2.11
N PHE A 192 -9.00 -25.47 1.54
CA PHE A 192 -10.17 -24.85 2.14
C PHE A 192 -11.50 -25.25 1.48
N GLY A 193 -11.43 -26.03 0.40
CA GLY A 193 -12.59 -26.39 -0.43
C GLY A 193 -12.90 -25.34 -1.50
N PRO A 194 -13.54 -25.74 -2.62
CA PRO A 194 -13.89 -24.84 -3.69
C PRO A 194 -14.90 -23.80 -3.21
N LYS A 195 -14.55 -22.52 -3.39
CA LYS A 195 -15.43 -21.41 -3.08
C LYS A 195 -15.93 -20.72 -4.35
N PRO A 196 -17.19 -20.29 -4.37
CA PRO A 196 -17.71 -19.56 -5.51
C PRO A 196 -16.94 -18.23 -5.64
N VAL A 197 -16.35 -18.02 -6.81
CA VAL A 197 -15.52 -16.84 -7.13
C VAL A 197 -16.37 -15.58 -7.31
N ASN A 198 -17.69 -15.72 -7.39
CA ASN A 198 -18.61 -14.62 -7.66
C ASN A 198 -18.97 -13.86 -6.36
N ASN A 199 -18.86 -12.54 -6.43
CA ASN A 199 -19.39 -11.68 -5.39
C ASN A 199 -20.82 -11.28 -5.79
N PRO A 200 -21.87 -11.79 -5.09
CA PRO A 200 -23.25 -11.59 -5.51
C PRO A 200 -23.67 -10.12 -5.47
N ILE A 201 -23.17 -9.34 -4.50
CA ILE A 201 -23.45 -7.91 -4.36
C ILE A 201 -22.86 -7.15 -5.55
N LEU A 202 -21.61 -7.43 -5.90
CA LEU A 202 -20.97 -6.83 -7.07
C LEU A 202 -21.72 -7.18 -8.36
N LYS A 203 -22.17 -8.43 -8.51
CA LYS A 203 -22.95 -8.86 -9.68
C LYS A 203 -24.29 -8.14 -9.76
N GLU A 204 -24.99 -7.99 -8.64
CA GLU A 204 -26.25 -7.25 -8.55
C GLU A 204 -26.08 -5.80 -9.01
N ILE A 205 -25.03 -5.12 -8.53
CA ILE A 205 -24.71 -3.76 -8.97
C ILE A 205 -24.46 -3.69 -10.47
N LEU A 206 -23.64 -4.59 -11.02
CA LEU A 206 -23.31 -4.59 -12.45
C LEU A 206 -24.52 -4.83 -13.36
N LEU A 207 -25.52 -5.57 -12.88
CA LEU A 207 -26.75 -5.90 -13.60
C LEU A 207 -27.87 -4.88 -13.40
N SER A 208 -27.77 -3.99 -12.41
CA SER A 208 -28.87 -3.09 -12.02
C SER A 208 -29.19 -1.97 -13.02
N SER A 209 -28.18 -1.21 -13.49
CA SER A 209 -28.36 -0.12 -14.45
C SER A 209 -27.05 0.21 -15.17
N ASP A 210 -27.11 0.97 -16.27
CA ASP A 210 -25.89 1.40 -16.96
C ASP A 210 -25.08 2.40 -16.11
N VAL A 211 -25.77 3.24 -15.32
CA VAL A 211 -25.13 4.20 -14.41
C VAL A 211 -24.36 3.48 -13.31
N SER A 212 -24.97 2.49 -12.67
CA SER A 212 -24.31 1.73 -11.61
C SER A 212 -23.14 0.90 -12.15
N ARG A 213 -23.28 0.31 -13.34
CA ARG A 213 -22.20 -0.41 -14.01
C ARG A 213 -21.01 0.49 -14.32
N VAL A 214 -21.25 1.68 -14.89
CA VAL A 214 -20.19 2.65 -15.19
C VAL A 214 -19.54 3.15 -13.90
N ALA A 215 -20.34 3.52 -12.89
CA ALA A 215 -19.83 3.97 -11.60
C ALA A 215 -18.96 2.90 -10.91
N CYS A 216 -19.43 1.65 -10.91
CA CYS A 216 -18.70 0.51 -10.38
C CYS A 216 -17.39 0.26 -11.14
N ALA A 217 -17.41 0.31 -12.47
CA ALA A 217 -16.20 0.15 -13.28
C ALA A 217 -15.18 1.26 -13.02
N LEU A 218 -15.61 2.52 -12.93
CA LEU A 218 -14.73 3.65 -12.59
C LEU A 218 -14.12 3.47 -11.20
N ALA A 219 -14.93 3.14 -10.20
CA ALA A 219 -14.47 2.94 -8.83
C ALA A 219 -13.46 1.79 -8.73
N TYR A 220 -13.79 0.64 -9.33
CA TYR A 220 -13.05 -0.61 -9.14
C TYR A 220 -11.83 -0.76 -10.06
N CYS A 221 -11.91 -0.27 -11.29
CA CYS A 221 -10.84 -0.45 -12.28
C CYS A 221 -9.93 0.77 -12.38
N ILE A 222 -10.34 1.95 -11.87
CA ILE A 222 -9.56 3.18 -12.02
C ILE A 222 -9.22 3.80 -10.66
N VAL A 223 -10.23 4.22 -9.89
CA VAL A 223 -9.99 5.00 -8.67
C VAL A 223 -9.32 4.16 -7.59
N THR A 224 -9.81 2.93 -7.36
CA THR A 224 -9.24 2.03 -6.34
C THR A 224 -7.80 1.62 -6.68
N PRO A 225 -7.48 1.13 -7.89
CA PRO A 225 -6.09 0.85 -8.25
C PRO A 225 -5.19 2.08 -8.13
N LEU A 226 -5.64 3.25 -8.58
CA LEU A 226 -4.86 4.48 -8.45
C LEU A 226 -4.53 4.79 -6.98
N LEU A 227 -5.54 4.76 -6.11
CA LEU A 227 -5.39 4.99 -4.68
C LEU A 227 -4.45 3.97 -4.04
N GLU A 228 -4.73 2.68 -4.22
CA GLU A 228 -3.98 1.61 -3.59
C GLU A 228 -2.53 1.59 -4.08
N GLU A 229 -2.26 1.78 -5.37
CA GLU A 229 -0.89 1.86 -5.87
C GLU A 229 -0.15 3.09 -5.32
N ILE A 230 -0.80 4.25 -5.18
CA ILE A 230 -0.18 5.42 -4.55
C ILE A 230 0.26 5.12 -3.12
N VAL A 231 -0.59 4.48 -2.32
CA VAL A 231 -0.30 4.18 -0.91
C VAL A 231 0.74 3.07 -0.78
N TYR A 232 0.51 1.92 -1.41
CA TYR A 232 1.31 0.74 -1.15
C TYR A 232 2.60 0.71 -1.98
N ARG A 233 2.58 1.17 -3.23
CA ARG A 233 3.76 1.14 -4.11
C ARG A 233 4.49 2.47 -4.07
N GLY A 234 3.78 3.55 -4.37
CA GLY A 234 4.35 4.89 -4.40
C GLY A 234 4.93 5.29 -3.05
N PHE A 235 4.14 5.19 -1.98
CA PHE A 235 4.56 5.58 -0.64
C PHE A 235 5.27 4.43 0.11
N LEU A 236 4.55 3.39 0.53
CA LEU A 236 5.06 2.40 1.48
C LEU A 236 6.26 1.60 0.93
N LEU A 237 6.15 1.02 -0.26
CA LEU A 237 7.22 0.24 -0.87
C LEU A 237 8.45 1.11 -1.14
N THR A 238 8.30 2.30 -1.72
CA THR A 238 9.41 3.23 -1.94
C THR A 238 10.13 3.60 -0.64
N SER A 239 9.38 3.89 0.42
CA SER A 239 9.91 4.19 1.75
C SER A 239 10.61 3.02 2.41
N LEU A 240 10.13 1.80 2.19
CA LEU A 240 10.81 0.61 2.69
C LEU A 240 12.07 0.30 1.88
N SER A 241 12.04 0.51 0.55
CA SER A 241 13.19 0.25 -0.32
C SER A 241 14.35 1.24 -0.14
N SER A 242 14.10 2.43 0.42
CA SER A 242 15.19 3.38 0.76
C SER A 242 16.00 2.94 1.99
N THR A 243 15.48 2.02 2.81
CA THR A 243 16.15 1.53 4.03
C THR A 243 16.41 0.03 4.04
N LYS A 244 15.85 -0.73 3.10
CA LYS A 244 15.91 -2.20 3.04
C LYS A 244 16.11 -2.66 1.60
N LYS A 245 16.61 -3.89 1.44
CA LYS A 245 16.64 -4.56 0.12
C LYS A 245 15.22 -4.62 -0.46
N TRP A 246 15.10 -4.32 -1.75
CA TRP A 246 13.81 -4.25 -2.46
C TRP A 246 12.94 -5.49 -2.25
N GLN A 247 13.52 -6.68 -2.16
CA GLN A 247 12.80 -7.95 -1.92
C GLN A 247 12.00 -7.93 -0.61
N HIS A 248 12.63 -7.43 0.47
CA HIS A 248 11.98 -7.33 1.78
C HIS A 248 10.94 -6.22 1.78
N ALA A 249 11.20 -5.13 1.07
CA ALA A 249 10.26 -4.03 0.92
C ALA A 249 8.98 -4.50 0.19
N VAL A 250 9.12 -5.25 -0.92
CA VAL A 250 7.99 -5.85 -1.65
C VAL A 250 7.23 -6.82 -0.76
N LEU A 251 7.93 -7.70 -0.04
CA LEU A 251 7.31 -8.67 0.86
C LEU A 251 6.44 -7.98 1.93
N ILE A 252 7.02 -7.02 2.66
CA ILE A 252 6.32 -6.29 3.73
C ILE A 252 5.15 -5.50 3.17
N SER A 253 5.36 -4.76 2.07
CA SER A 253 4.29 -3.98 1.44
C SER A 253 3.13 -4.86 0.97
N SER A 254 3.41 -6.07 0.46
CA SER A 254 2.38 -7.00 -0.04
C SER A 254 1.59 -7.64 1.09
N ILE A 255 2.25 -7.93 2.22
CA ILE A 255 1.57 -8.40 3.44
C ILE A 255 0.63 -7.32 3.97
N ILE A 256 1.11 -6.07 4.06
CA ILE A 256 0.30 -4.95 4.55
C ILE A 256 -0.87 -4.67 3.60
N PHE A 257 -0.64 -4.67 2.28
CA PHE A 257 -1.69 -4.56 1.26
C PHE A 257 -2.78 -5.61 1.48
N SER A 258 -2.40 -6.88 1.61
CA SER A 258 -3.34 -7.98 1.82
C SER A 258 -4.09 -7.86 3.15
N ALA A 259 -3.39 -7.53 4.24
CA ALA A 259 -3.98 -7.36 5.56
C ALA A 259 -4.99 -6.20 5.61
N ALA A 260 -4.74 -5.12 4.88
CA ALA A 260 -5.62 -3.95 4.82
C ALA A 260 -6.99 -4.25 4.19
N HIS A 261 -7.15 -5.38 3.49
CA HIS A 261 -8.43 -5.81 2.96
C HIS A 261 -9.33 -6.49 4.01
N PHE A 262 -8.78 -6.83 5.19
CA PHE A 262 -9.50 -7.49 6.29
C PHE A 262 -10.22 -8.80 5.88
N SER A 263 -9.70 -9.48 4.86
CA SER A 263 -10.25 -10.75 4.36
C SER A 263 -9.24 -11.87 4.55
N GLY A 264 -9.42 -12.67 5.61
CA GLY A 264 -8.54 -13.82 5.87
C GLY A 264 -8.57 -14.86 4.76
N GLU A 265 -9.73 -15.05 4.13
CA GLU A 265 -9.92 -16.04 3.06
C GLU A 265 -9.17 -15.66 1.77
N ASN A 266 -9.16 -14.37 1.44
CA ASN A 266 -8.52 -13.86 0.23
C ASN A 266 -7.08 -13.41 0.47
N PHE A 267 -6.57 -13.58 1.69
CA PHE A 267 -5.27 -13.06 2.08
C PHE A 267 -4.14 -13.56 1.17
N LEU A 268 -4.14 -14.85 0.82
CA LEU A 268 -3.11 -15.44 -0.04
C LEU A 268 -3.17 -14.86 -1.46
N GLN A 269 -4.36 -14.81 -2.06
CA GLN A 269 -4.56 -14.23 -3.40
C GLN A 269 -4.16 -12.74 -3.42
N LEU A 270 -4.61 -11.95 -2.45
CA LEU A 270 -4.28 -10.54 -2.35
C LEU A 270 -2.79 -10.29 -2.10
N PHE A 271 -2.14 -11.14 -1.31
CA PHE A 271 -0.70 -11.09 -1.11
C PHE A 271 0.05 -11.34 -2.42
N VAL A 272 -0.37 -12.35 -3.19
CA VAL A 272 0.22 -12.70 -4.49
C VAL A 272 0.08 -11.57 -5.50
N ILE A 273 -1.13 -10.99 -5.62
CA ILE A 273 -1.38 -9.80 -6.45
C ILE A 273 -0.48 -8.64 -5.96
N GLY A 274 -0.48 -8.44 -4.65
CA GLY A 274 0.40 -7.54 -3.90
C GLY A 274 1.85 -7.56 -4.39
N TYR A 275 2.40 -8.77 -4.38
CA TYR A 275 3.78 -9.09 -4.67
C TYR A 275 4.15 -8.85 -6.12
N VAL A 276 3.33 -9.32 -7.07
CA VAL A 276 3.60 -9.13 -8.51
C VAL A 276 3.57 -7.66 -8.90
N LEU A 277 2.58 -6.91 -8.40
CA LEU A 277 2.49 -5.46 -8.58
C LEU A 277 3.72 -4.73 -7.99
N GLY A 278 4.15 -5.11 -6.78
CA GLY A 278 5.37 -4.58 -6.16
C GLY A 278 6.63 -4.87 -6.98
N CYS A 279 6.78 -6.09 -7.48
CA CYS A 279 7.88 -6.47 -8.38
C CYS A 279 7.85 -5.67 -9.70
N SER A 280 6.66 -5.48 -10.28
CA SER A 280 6.48 -4.67 -11.50
C SER A 280 6.93 -3.22 -11.29
N TYR A 281 6.53 -2.61 -10.17
CA TYR A 281 6.97 -1.27 -9.82
C TYR A 281 8.48 -1.21 -9.54
N CYS A 282 9.02 -2.17 -8.78
CA CYS A 282 10.46 -2.25 -8.52
C CYS A 282 11.25 -2.36 -9.82
N TRP A 283 10.83 -3.21 -10.76
CA TRP A 283 11.51 -3.40 -12.03
C TRP A 283 11.44 -2.17 -12.94
N THR A 284 10.27 -1.54 -13.03
CA THR A 284 10.06 -0.44 -13.98
C THR A 284 10.46 0.92 -13.41
N GLY A 285 10.38 1.13 -12.10
CA GLY A 285 10.51 2.45 -11.48
C GLY A 285 9.42 3.43 -11.94
N ASN A 286 8.31 2.92 -12.48
CA ASN A 286 7.19 3.70 -12.98
C ASN A 286 5.88 3.22 -12.35
N LEU A 287 5.25 4.08 -11.54
CA LEU A 287 4.03 3.74 -10.81
C LEU A 287 2.88 3.39 -11.76
N SER A 288 2.85 4.00 -12.94
CA SER A 288 1.86 3.71 -13.99
C SER A 288 1.88 2.25 -14.42
N SER A 289 3.03 1.56 -14.33
CA SER A 289 3.13 0.12 -14.64
C SER A 289 2.29 -0.71 -13.68
N SER A 290 2.40 -0.44 -12.39
CA SER A 290 1.65 -1.14 -11.37
C SER A 290 0.17 -0.79 -11.42
N ILE A 291 -0.16 0.51 -11.62
CA ILE A 291 -1.55 0.97 -11.77
C ILE A 291 -2.21 0.27 -12.94
N PHE A 292 -1.57 0.25 -14.11
CA PHE A 292 -2.12 -0.39 -15.30
C PHE A 292 -2.32 -1.89 -15.11
N LEU A 293 -1.33 -2.59 -14.54
CA LEU A 293 -1.42 -4.01 -14.25
C LEU A 293 -2.57 -4.34 -13.27
N HIS A 294 -2.72 -3.53 -12.22
CA HIS A 294 -3.79 -3.68 -11.24
C HIS A 294 -5.17 -3.38 -11.86
N SER A 295 -5.30 -2.30 -12.62
CA SER A 295 -6.51 -1.96 -13.37
C SER A 295 -6.93 -3.08 -14.33
N LEU A 296 -5.99 -3.69 -15.06
CA LEU A 296 -6.28 -4.82 -15.94
C LEU A 296 -6.78 -6.04 -15.18
N TYR A 297 -6.15 -6.36 -14.04
CA TYR A 297 -6.59 -7.47 -13.18
C TYR A 297 -8.01 -7.23 -12.64
N ASN A 298 -8.30 -6.02 -12.18
CA ASN A 298 -9.63 -5.66 -11.69
C ASN A 298 -10.69 -5.64 -12.81
N ALA A 299 -10.33 -5.17 -14.00
CA ALA A 299 -11.22 -5.22 -15.16
C ALA A 299 -11.55 -6.67 -15.54
N MET A 300 -10.56 -7.55 -15.59
CA MET A 300 -10.76 -8.97 -15.83
C MET A 300 -11.70 -9.58 -14.77
N ALA A 301 -11.48 -9.28 -13.48
CA ALA A 301 -12.31 -9.78 -12.39
C ALA A 301 -13.78 -9.32 -12.48
N ILE A 302 -14.02 -8.04 -12.83
CA ILE A 302 -15.38 -7.54 -13.06
C ILE A 302 -16.03 -8.20 -14.27
N ILE A 303 -15.30 -8.37 -15.38
CA ILE A 303 -15.83 -9.03 -16.58
C ILE A 303 -16.24 -10.46 -16.26
N ILE A 304 -15.41 -11.21 -15.53
CA ILE A 304 -15.74 -12.58 -15.08
C ILE A 304 -17.00 -12.55 -14.21
N THR A 305 -17.09 -11.62 -13.25
CA THR A 305 -18.26 -11.49 -12.35
C THR A 305 -19.54 -11.11 -13.11
N TYR A 306 -19.43 -10.36 -14.20
CA TYR A 306 -20.57 -9.99 -15.03
C TYR A 306 -21.08 -11.19 -15.86
N LEU A 307 -20.17 -12.02 -16.36
CA LEU A 307 -20.50 -13.15 -17.24
C LEU A 307 -20.99 -14.41 -16.48
N TYR A 308 -20.50 -14.64 -15.26
CA TYR A 308 -20.75 -15.87 -14.48
C TYR A 308 -21.41 -15.58 -13.14
#